data_AF-A0A257CDQ6-F1
#
_entry.id   AF-A0A257CDQ6-F1
#
_cell.length_a   1.000
_cell.length_b   1.000
_cell.length_c   1.000
_cell.angle_alpha   90.00
_cell.angle_beta   90.00
_cell.angle_gamma   90.00
#
_symmetry.space_group_name_H-M   'P 1'
#
loop_
_entity.id
_entity.type
_entity.pdbx_description
1 polymer ?
#
loop_
_entity_poly.entity_id
_entity_poly.type
_entity_poly.pdbx_seq_one_letter_code
_entity_poly.pdbx_strand_id
1 'polypeptide(L)'
;MSEGDSTLVTSGEEQEIAAAASAIADLAVGAAHYRIVLPHAATDYIQNKILTEGKPYEQEMLDDMVGRVAPGTLVLDVGANVGNHTLFLAAVAQCPVIAFEPNAELCDAIEESARLNPELPPITVKRVGVGREAARAEFGPAKPNNLGAQNLVLTEGGTLDIVSLDSLTLPGRVGMLKIDVEGMELDVIEGAAELLRRDRPILYIECITEAQFRTISRVLKEADLSYLGCFNATPTHLFIPAEAVTIEERLEFLQRRTGQGDYRQNQLLRELRNQLAPAGAREKLALENAEALRKRGDIAL
;
A
#
# COMPACT_ATOMS: atom_id res chain seq x y z
N MET A 1 67.63 10.60 -25.87
CA MET A 1 67.39 10.06 -27.22
C MET A 1 66.21 9.11 -27.08
N SER A 2 64.99 9.66 -27.13
CA SER A 2 64.11 9.77 -28.32
C SER A 2 63.39 8.42 -28.58
N GLU A 3 62.10 8.32 -28.24
CA GLU A 3 60.92 8.40 -29.16
C GLU A 3 60.63 7.04 -29.84
N GLY A 4 59.42 6.52 -30.05
CA GLY A 4 58.02 6.95 -29.89
C GLY A 4 57.12 5.69 -29.93
N ASP A 5 55.97 5.68 -29.24
CA ASP A 5 54.58 5.90 -29.72
C ASP A 5 53.91 4.75 -30.51
N SER A 6 52.74 4.32 -30.02
CA SER A 6 51.64 3.67 -30.76
C SER A 6 50.49 3.27 -29.79
N THR A 7 49.60 4.23 -29.52
CA THR A 7 48.12 4.14 -29.53
C THR A 7 47.36 2.94 -28.92
N LEU A 8 46.58 3.26 -27.86
CA LEU A 8 45.12 3.10 -27.68
C LEU A 8 44.43 1.77 -28.04
N VAL A 9 43.88 1.10 -27.01
CA VAL A 9 42.45 0.69 -26.98
C VAL A 9 41.91 0.88 -25.55
N THR A 10 40.95 1.78 -25.42
CA THR A 10 40.08 2.00 -24.26
C THR A 10 38.87 1.06 -24.33
N SER A 11 38.53 0.40 -23.23
CA SER A 11 37.16 0.04 -22.82
C SER A 11 37.28 -0.63 -21.45
N GLY A 12 36.86 -0.07 -20.32
CA GLY A 12 35.61 0.67 -20.13
C GLY A 12 34.50 -0.32 -19.78
N GLU A 13 34.64 -1.02 -18.66
CA GLU A 13 33.56 -1.78 -18.01
C GLU A 13 33.35 -1.25 -16.58
N GLU A 14 33.44 0.07 -16.41
CA GLU A 14 32.66 0.75 -15.38
C GLU A 14 31.23 0.87 -15.92
N GLN A 15 30.41 -0.15 -15.68
CA GLN A 15 28.97 -0.02 -15.82
C GLN A 15 28.47 0.93 -14.74
N GLU A 16 28.51 2.22 -15.06
CA GLU A 16 27.61 3.23 -14.52
C GLU A 16 26.17 2.68 -14.63
N ILE A 17 25.60 2.28 -13.50
CA ILE A 17 24.15 2.13 -13.37
C ILE A 17 23.61 3.56 -13.46
N ALA A 18 23.23 3.98 -14.67
CA ALA A 18 22.48 5.20 -14.86
C ALA A 18 21.20 5.10 -14.01
N ALA A 19 21.10 5.91 -12.95
CA ALA A 19 19.88 6.05 -12.19
C ALA A 19 18.77 6.44 -13.17
N ALA A 20 17.82 5.53 -13.40
CA ALA A 20 16.62 5.87 -14.14
C ALA A 20 15.96 7.05 -13.41
N ALA A 21 15.66 8.13 -14.12
CA ALA A 21 15.03 9.30 -13.51
C ALA A 21 13.70 8.86 -12.87
N SER A 22 13.54 9.09 -11.55
CA SER A 22 12.32 8.75 -10.83
C SER A 22 11.11 9.40 -11.50
N ALA A 23 10.04 8.63 -11.70
CA ALA A 23 8.79 9.18 -12.22
C ALA A 23 8.12 10.03 -11.13
N ILE A 24 7.34 11.04 -11.54
CA ILE A 24 6.52 11.84 -10.64
C ILE A 24 5.08 11.75 -11.14
N ALA A 25 4.16 11.39 -10.25
CA ALA A 25 2.73 11.41 -10.52
C ALA A 25 2.07 12.61 -9.82
N ASP A 26 1.33 13.42 -10.58
CA ASP A 26 0.46 14.47 -10.07
C ASP A 26 -0.93 13.87 -9.77
N LEU A 27 -1.31 13.82 -8.50
CA LEU A 27 -2.56 13.23 -8.05
C LEU A 27 -3.56 14.31 -7.63
N ALA A 28 -4.83 14.08 -7.98
CA ALA A 28 -5.95 14.95 -7.62
C ALA A 28 -7.07 14.13 -6.98
N VAL A 29 -7.38 14.41 -5.71
CA VAL A 29 -8.44 13.72 -4.95
C VAL A 29 -9.35 14.77 -4.33
N GLY A 30 -10.56 14.91 -4.86
CA GLY A 30 -11.47 15.98 -4.46
C GLY A 30 -10.85 17.35 -4.74
N ALA A 31 -10.61 18.14 -3.69
CA ALA A 31 -9.96 19.45 -3.78
C ALA A 31 -8.44 19.40 -3.49
N ALA A 32 -7.93 18.26 -3.04
CA ALA A 32 -6.51 18.09 -2.73
C ALA A 32 -5.72 17.74 -4.00
N HIS A 33 -4.56 18.37 -4.14
CA HIS A 33 -3.59 18.09 -5.19
C HIS A 33 -2.23 17.85 -4.55
N TYR A 34 -1.53 16.81 -4.96
CA TYR A 34 -0.21 16.49 -4.44
C TYR A 34 0.59 15.66 -5.44
N ARG A 35 1.92 15.72 -5.33
CA ARG A 35 2.88 15.01 -6.15
C ARG A 35 3.52 13.87 -5.40
N ILE A 36 3.68 12.72 -6.04
CA ILE A 36 4.37 11.56 -5.48
C ILE A 36 5.48 11.10 -6.41
N VAL A 37 6.67 10.86 -5.83
CA VAL A 37 7.85 10.33 -6.52
C VAL A 37 7.79 8.81 -6.51
N LEU A 38 7.98 8.21 -7.68
CA LEU A 38 7.82 6.78 -7.95
C LEU A 38 9.11 6.26 -8.62
N PRO A 39 10.16 5.93 -7.84
CA PRO A 39 11.48 5.55 -8.38
C PRO A 39 11.47 4.29 -9.23
N HIS A 40 10.53 3.36 -8.96
CA HIS A 40 10.43 2.04 -9.59
C HIS A 40 9.15 1.86 -10.40
N ALA A 41 8.52 2.93 -10.90
CA ALA A 41 7.26 2.85 -11.65
C ALA A 41 7.30 1.96 -12.91
N ALA A 42 8.49 1.63 -13.42
CA ALA A 42 8.65 0.73 -14.56
C ALA A 42 8.62 -0.76 -14.18
N THR A 43 8.91 -1.11 -12.93
CA THR A 43 9.12 -2.50 -12.48
C THR A 43 8.22 -2.90 -11.32
N ASP A 44 7.82 -1.94 -10.48
CA ASP A 44 6.93 -2.15 -9.35
C ASP A 44 5.46 -1.96 -9.74
N TYR A 45 4.62 -2.95 -9.38
CA TYR A 45 3.20 -2.97 -9.74
C TYR A 45 2.42 -1.79 -9.15
N ILE A 46 2.66 -1.45 -7.87
CA ILE A 46 1.91 -0.41 -7.17
C ILE A 46 2.27 0.96 -7.76
N GLN A 47 3.56 1.22 -7.92
CA GLN A 47 4.05 2.47 -8.48
C GLN A 47 3.59 2.67 -9.93
N ASN A 48 3.65 1.60 -10.75
CA ASN A 48 3.15 1.65 -12.12
C ASN A 48 1.67 2.00 -12.17
N LYS A 49 0.87 1.39 -11.29
CA LYS A 49 -0.58 1.62 -11.22
C LYS A 49 -0.91 3.06 -10.81
N ILE A 50 -0.24 3.60 -9.79
CA ILE A 50 -0.41 5.00 -9.38
C ILE A 50 -0.11 5.95 -10.54
N LEU A 51 1.01 5.72 -11.24
CA LEU A 51 1.43 6.56 -12.37
C LEU A 51 0.46 6.48 -13.55
N THR A 52 0.00 5.28 -13.90
CA THR A 52 -0.83 5.04 -15.10
C THR A 52 -2.29 5.40 -14.89
N GLU A 53 -2.84 5.16 -13.70
CA GLU A 53 -4.23 5.47 -13.38
C GLU A 53 -4.42 6.92 -12.88
N GLY A 54 -3.35 7.58 -12.45
CA GLY A 54 -3.39 8.94 -11.90
C GLY A 54 -4.20 9.02 -10.60
N LYS A 55 -4.20 7.94 -9.82
CA LYS A 55 -4.96 7.78 -8.57
C LYS A 55 -4.12 7.08 -7.52
N PRO A 56 -4.35 7.33 -6.22
CA PRO A 56 -3.69 6.58 -5.18
C PRO A 56 -4.15 5.11 -5.19
N TYR A 57 -3.27 4.24 -4.72
CA TYR A 57 -3.56 2.83 -4.54
C TYR A 57 -4.47 2.62 -3.31
N GLU A 58 -5.35 1.62 -3.32
CA GLU A 58 -6.27 1.28 -2.20
C GLU A 58 -7.30 2.35 -1.83
N GLN A 59 -7.84 3.04 -2.85
CA GLN A 59 -8.80 4.14 -2.69
C GLN A 59 -9.94 3.88 -1.68
N GLU A 60 -10.53 2.68 -1.66
CA GLU A 60 -11.62 2.37 -0.72
C GLU A 60 -11.19 2.45 0.75
N MET A 61 -10.00 1.92 1.07
CA MET A 61 -9.46 2.00 2.43
C MET A 61 -9.07 3.44 2.76
N LEU A 62 -8.45 4.14 1.81
CA LEU A 62 -8.06 5.54 1.95
C LEU A 62 -9.27 6.47 2.23
N ASP A 63 -10.38 6.26 1.53
CA ASP A 63 -11.63 7.00 1.76
C ASP A 63 -12.18 6.72 3.18
N ASP A 64 -12.12 5.46 3.64
CA ASP A 64 -12.52 5.10 5.00
C ASP A 64 -11.60 5.70 6.06
N MET A 65 -10.29 5.77 5.80
CA MET A 65 -9.31 6.39 6.69
C MET A 65 -9.62 7.88 6.88
N VAL A 66 -9.79 8.64 5.79
CA VAL A 66 -10.13 10.08 5.83
C VAL A 66 -11.45 10.32 6.57
N GLY A 67 -12.44 9.44 6.39
CA GLY A 67 -13.73 9.54 7.07
C GLY A 67 -13.67 9.37 8.60
N ARG A 68 -12.55 8.92 9.16
CA ARG A 68 -12.41 8.58 10.59
C ARG A 68 -11.45 9.48 11.37
N VAL A 69 -10.69 10.35 10.70
CA VAL A 69 -9.75 11.25 11.36
C VAL A 69 -10.10 12.70 11.09
N ALA A 70 -9.86 13.54 12.08
CA ALA A 70 -9.95 14.99 11.91
C ALA A 70 -8.60 15.55 11.42
N PRO A 71 -8.59 16.66 10.68
CA PRO A 71 -7.37 17.41 10.37
C PRO A 71 -6.50 17.65 11.60
N GLY A 72 -5.18 17.49 11.46
CA GLY A 72 -4.22 17.62 12.55
C GLY A 72 -4.05 16.38 13.42
N THR A 73 -4.80 15.29 13.18
CA THR A 73 -4.60 14.02 13.89
C THR A 73 -3.25 13.40 13.51
N LEU A 74 -2.43 13.03 14.49
CA LEU A 74 -1.16 12.35 14.22
C LEU A 74 -1.41 10.92 13.75
N VAL A 75 -0.86 10.60 12.57
CA VAL A 75 -0.93 9.26 11.97
C VAL A 75 0.47 8.64 11.92
N LEU A 76 0.54 7.34 12.25
CA LEU A 76 1.72 6.53 12.00
C LEU A 76 1.45 5.59 10.81
N ASP A 77 2.33 5.64 9.81
CA ASP A 77 2.31 4.76 8.63
C ASP A 77 3.51 3.81 8.73
N VAL A 78 3.27 2.59 9.20
CA VAL A 78 4.31 1.58 9.44
C VAL A 78 4.37 0.62 8.26
N GLY A 79 5.51 0.62 7.57
CA GLY A 79 5.67 0.03 6.24
C GLY A 79 5.12 0.97 5.16
N ALA A 80 5.69 2.18 5.09
CA ALA A 80 5.17 3.23 4.23
C ALA A 80 5.42 2.99 2.73
N ASN A 81 6.37 2.11 2.36
CA ASN A 81 6.75 1.81 0.98
C ASN A 81 7.04 3.13 0.23
N VAL A 82 6.44 3.37 -0.94
CA VAL A 82 6.62 4.60 -1.74
C VAL A 82 5.88 5.82 -1.16
N GLY A 83 5.18 5.67 -0.03
CA GLY A 83 4.46 6.77 0.62
C GLY A 83 3.04 7.01 0.12
N ASN A 84 2.41 6.03 -0.55
CA ASN A 84 1.02 6.16 -1.03
C ASN A 84 0.06 6.63 0.08
N HIS A 85 0.08 5.94 1.22
CA HIS A 85 -0.77 6.25 2.38
C HIS A 85 -0.32 7.54 3.07
N THR A 86 1.00 7.66 3.31
CA THR A 86 1.61 8.86 3.92
C THR A 86 1.19 10.15 3.21
N LEU A 87 1.41 10.26 1.89
CA LEU A 87 1.13 11.47 1.13
C LEU A 87 -0.38 11.72 1.01
N PHE A 88 -1.18 10.65 0.83
CA PHE A 88 -2.63 10.79 0.76
C PHE A 88 -3.23 11.33 2.06
N LEU A 89 -2.82 10.81 3.22
CA LEU A 89 -3.34 11.25 4.52
C LEU A 89 -2.88 12.67 4.84
N ALA A 90 -1.67 13.05 4.46
CA ALA A 90 -1.21 14.43 4.59
C ALA A 90 -2.02 15.37 3.68
N ALA A 91 -2.24 15.01 2.42
CA ALA A 91 -2.91 15.86 1.43
C ALA A 91 -4.43 15.95 1.62
N VAL A 92 -5.09 14.82 1.83
CA VAL A 92 -6.56 14.73 1.84
C VAL A 92 -7.10 14.87 3.26
N ALA A 93 -6.53 14.16 4.24
CA ALA A 93 -6.98 14.23 5.63
C ALA A 93 -6.36 15.42 6.40
N GLN A 94 -5.39 16.13 5.81
CA GLN A 94 -4.68 17.25 6.46
C GLN A 94 -4.07 16.83 7.80
N CYS A 95 -3.51 15.61 7.85
CA CYS A 95 -2.93 15.01 9.05
C CYS A 95 -1.38 15.03 8.99
N PRO A 96 -0.68 15.38 10.08
CA PRO A 96 0.75 15.09 10.19
C PRO A 96 0.99 13.57 10.22
N VAL A 97 2.00 13.11 9.50
CA VAL A 97 2.30 11.67 9.36
C VAL A 97 3.75 11.38 9.73
N ILE A 98 3.96 10.32 10.51
CA ILE A 98 5.29 9.71 10.69
C ILE A 98 5.30 8.39 9.92
N ALA A 99 6.09 8.35 8.85
CA ALA A 99 6.29 7.19 8.00
C ALA A 99 7.48 6.37 8.49
N PHE A 100 7.32 5.06 8.64
CA PHE A 100 8.39 4.12 8.94
C PHE A 100 8.63 3.22 7.75
N GLU A 101 9.84 3.24 7.22
CA GLU A 101 10.25 2.46 6.07
C GLU A 101 11.74 2.12 6.20
N PRO A 102 12.14 0.83 6.22
CA PRO A 102 13.55 0.46 6.29
C PRO A 102 14.33 0.71 4.98
N ASN A 103 13.67 0.73 3.82
CA ASN A 103 14.33 0.91 2.52
C ASN A 103 14.72 2.38 2.30
N ALA A 104 16.03 2.64 2.26
CA ALA A 104 16.57 3.99 2.13
C ALA A 104 16.13 4.72 0.85
N GLU A 105 16.02 4.01 -0.27
CA GLU A 105 15.60 4.60 -1.56
C GLU A 105 14.12 5.01 -1.53
N LEU A 106 13.27 4.18 -0.92
CA LEU A 106 11.85 4.51 -0.73
C LEU A 106 11.69 5.67 0.27
N CYS A 107 12.50 5.73 1.31
CA CYS A 107 12.55 6.87 2.21
C CYS A 107 12.91 8.17 1.48
N ASP A 108 13.95 8.13 0.63
CA ASP A 108 14.37 9.28 -0.17
C ASP A 108 13.24 9.74 -1.11
N ALA A 109 12.47 8.79 -1.67
CA ALA A 109 11.30 9.10 -2.49
C ALA A 109 10.15 9.75 -1.69
N ILE A 110 9.86 9.29 -0.46
CA ILE A 110 8.87 9.92 0.41
C ILE A 110 9.32 11.34 0.79
N GLU A 111 10.59 11.52 1.17
CA GLU A 111 11.14 12.82 1.53
C GLU A 111 11.12 13.80 0.36
N GLU A 112 11.47 13.37 -0.85
CA GLU A 112 11.35 14.19 -2.06
C GLU A 112 9.88 14.52 -2.36
N SER A 113 8.98 13.55 -2.24
CA SER A 113 7.54 13.79 -2.37
C SER A 113 7.07 14.86 -1.38
N ALA A 114 7.50 14.80 -0.12
CA ALA A 114 7.19 15.84 0.87
C ALA A 114 7.76 17.22 0.47
N ARG A 115 9.00 17.28 -0.05
CA ARG A 115 9.61 18.54 -0.56
C ARG A 115 8.84 19.13 -1.74
N LEU A 116 8.27 18.29 -2.60
CA LEU A 116 7.44 18.72 -3.72
C LEU A 116 6.06 19.22 -3.29
N ASN A 117 5.64 19.05 -2.05
CA ASN A 117 4.35 19.51 -1.54
C ASN A 117 4.54 20.31 -0.23
N PRO A 118 5.19 21.49 -0.27
CA PRO A 118 5.57 22.26 0.92
C PRO A 118 4.38 22.79 1.73
N GLU A 119 3.18 22.78 1.17
CA GLU A 119 1.93 23.18 1.82
C GLU A 119 1.30 22.07 2.69
N LEU A 120 1.77 20.83 2.58
CA LEU A 120 1.23 19.72 3.36
C LEU A 120 1.60 19.82 4.85
N PRO A 121 0.78 19.22 5.73
CA PRO A 121 1.18 18.99 7.12
C PRO A 121 2.53 18.26 7.23
N PRO A 122 3.20 18.34 8.40
CA PRO A 122 4.49 17.69 8.59
C PRO A 122 4.47 16.20 8.26
N ILE A 123 5.36 15.79 7.34
CA ILE A 123 5.69 14.39 7.06
C ILE A 123 7.09 14.12 7.59
N THR A 124 7.22 13.17 8.51
CA THR A 124 8.50 12.74 9.07
C THR A 124 8.79 11.31 8.63
N VAL A 125 9.94 11.08 8.01
CA VAL A 125 10.36 9.73 7.58
C VAL A 125 11.36 9.15 8.58
N LYS A 126 11.14 7.91 8.98
CA LYS A 126 12.00 7.13 9.88
C LYS A 126 12.53 5.93 9.09
N ARG A 127 13.84 5.96 8.80
CA ARG A 127 14.55 4.94 8.01
C ARG A 127 14.85 3.67 8.82
N VAL A 128 13.82 3.07 9.38
CA VAL A 128 13.90 1.94 10.32
C VAL A 128 12.70 1.03 10.09
N GLY A 129 12.88 -0.27 10.35
CA GLY A 129 11.75 -1.16 10.55
C GLY A 129 11.15 -0.99 11.96
N VAL A 130 9.94 -1.49 12.13
CA VAL A 130 9.24 -1.47 13.43
C VAL A 130 8.96 -2.90 13.85
N GLY A 131 9.15 -3.19 15.13
CA GLY A 131 8.90 -4.51 15.69
C GLY A 131 8.76 -4.46 17.21
N ARG A 132 8.92 -5.62 17.86
CA ARG A 132 8.69 -5.79 19.30
C ARG A 132 9.67 -4.99 20.16
N GLU A 133 10.93 -4.99 19.76
CA GLU A 133 12.03 -4.40 20.51
C GLU A 133 13.16 -3.97 19.56
N ALA A 134 14.18 -3.31 20.11
CA ALA A 134 15.34 -2.90 19.33
C ALA A 134 16.09 -4.13 18.80
N ALA A 135 16.28 -4.21 17.48
CA ALA A 135 16.95 -5.32 16.83
C ALA A 135 17.65 -4.88 15.53
N ARG A 136 18.39 -5.81 14.93
CA ARG A 136 19.00 -5.65 13.61
C ARG A 136 18.39 -6.64 12.64
N ALA A 137 18.18 -6.19 11.40
CA ALA A 137 17.58 -6.98 10.35
C ALA A 137 18.29 -6.79 9.01
N GLU A 138 17.99 -7.69 8.07
CA GLU A 138 18.32 -7.57 6.67
C GLU A 138 17.08 -7.81 5.81
N PHE A 139 17.10 -7.37 4.56
CA PHE A 139 16.04 -7.72 3.63
C PHE A 139 16.11 -9.21 3.32
N GLY A 140 14.95 -9.87 3.35
CA GLY A 140 14.81 -11.22 2.82
C GLY A 140 15.09 -11.28 1.31
N PRO A 141 15.08 -12.48 0.71
CA PRO A 141 15.36 -12.64 -0.71
C PRO A 141 14.40 -11.80 -1.58
N ALA A 142 14.97 -10.99 -2.47
CA ALA A 142 14.23 -10.07 -3.33
C ALA A 142 13.21 -10.80 -4.21
N LYS A 143 11.97 -10.30 -4.25
CA LYS A 143 10.96 -10.70 -5.22
C LYS A 143 11.03 -9.73 -6.43
N PRO A 144 11.40 -10.19 -7.64
CA PRO A 144 11.68 -9.30 -8.78
C PRO A 144 10.53 -8.35 -9.17
N ASN A 145 9.29 -8.75 -8.91
CA ASN A 145 8.08 -8.01 -9.31
C ASN A 145 7.41 -7.28 -8.12
N ASN A 146 8.03 -7.28 -6.94
CA ASN A 146 7.47 -6.65 -5.75
C ASN A 146 8.59 -6.19 -4.80
N LEU A 147 9.39 -5.23 -5.28
CA LEU A 147 10.55 -4.72 -4.55
C LEU A 147 10.15 -4.01 -3.24
N GLY A 148 8.94 -3.43 -3.18
CA GLY A 148 8.40 -2.79 -1.99
C GLY A 148 7.80 -3.73 -0.93
N ALA A 149 7.66 -5.02 -1.22
CA ALA A 149 7.10 -6.04 -0.31
C ALA A 149 8.15 -7.04 0.18
N GLN A 150 9.36 -6.55 0.47
CA GLN A 150 10.42 -7.39 0.99
C GLN A 150 10.29 -7.50 2.51
N ASN A 151 10.04 -8.72 2.98
CA ASN A 151 10.00 -9.03 4.39
C ASN A 151 11.38 -8.81 5.03
N LEU A 152 11.41 -8.37 6.28
CA LEU A 152 12.63 -8.24 7.07
C LEU A 152 12.95 -9.57 7.78
N VAL A 153 14.23 -9.92 7.84
CA VAL A 153 14.73 -11.09 8.55
C VAL A 153 15.65 -10.60 9.68
N LEU A 154 15.30 -10.93 10.93
CA LEU A 154 16.11 -10.59 12.09
C LEU A 154 17.44 -11.36 12.04
N THR A 155 18.56 -10.64 12.13
CA THR A 155 19.89 -11.25 12.05
C THR A 155 20.91 -10.44 12.82
N GLU A 156 21.75 -11.13 13.59
CA GLU A 156 22.84 -10.53 14.36
C GLU A 156 23.95 -10.08 13.40
N GLY A 157 23.94 -8.81 13.03
CA GLY A 157 24.82 -8.23 11.99
C GLY A 157 24.08 -7.59 10.81
N GLY A 158 22.74 -7.61 10.81
CA GLY A 158 21.92 -6.96 9.79
C GLY A 158 22.21 -5.46 9.68
N THR A 159 22.00 -4.88 8.50
CA THR A 159 22.28 -3.46 8.23
C THR A 159 21.12 -2.52 8.60
N LEU A 160 19.92 -3.07 8.78
CA LEU A 160 18.70 -2.31 9.06
C LEU A 160 18.41 -2.30 10.56
N ASP A 161 18.01 -1.14 11.07
CA ASP A 161 17.55 -0.97 12.45
C ASP A 161 16.06 -1.30 12.57
N ILE A 162 15.70 -2.03 13.62
CA ILE A 162 14.32 -2.22 14.09
C ILE A 162 14.15 -1.47 15.40
N VAL A 163 13.03 -0.75 15.55
CA VAL A 163 12.64 -0.07 16.80
C VAL A 163 11.25 -0.50 17.23
N SER A 164 10.95 -0.39 18.52
CA SER A 164 9.56 -0.49 19.00
C SER A 164 8.91 0.89 19.03
N LEU A 165 7.60 0.97 18.76
CA LEU A 165 6.88 2.25 18.82
C LEU A 165 6.89 2.84 20.23
N ASP A 166 6.86 2.00 21.25
CA ASP A 166 6.93 2.41 22.65
C ASP A 166 8.30 2.99 23.05
N SER A 167 9.37 2.71 22.30
CA SER A 167 10.68 3.34 22.51
C SER A 167 10.78 4.76 21.98
N LEU A 168 9.84 5.19 21.15
CA LEU A 168 9.90 6.47 20.44
C LEU A 168 9.25 7.60 21.22
N THR A 169 9.90 8.76 21.21
CA THR A 169 9.26 10.02 21.63
C THR A 169 8.46 10.58 20.45
N LEU A 170 7.14 10.54 20.55
CA LEU A 170 6.21 11.05 19.54
C LEU A 170 5.77 12.49 19.87
N PRO A 171 5.48 13.33 18.86
CA PRO A 171 5.13 14.74 19.06
C PRO A 171 3.73 14.95 19.67
N GLY A 172 2.92 13.91 19.77
CA GLY A 172 1.57 13.99 20.31
C GLY A 172 0.88 12.62 20.40
N ARG A 173 -0.40 12.64 20.77
CA ARG A 173 -1.27 11.45 20.82
C ARG A 173 -1.51 10.93 19.41
N VAL A 174 -1.29 9.64 19.19
CA VAL A 174 -1.57 8.97 17.91
C VAL A 174 -3.07 8.72 17.77
N GLY A 175 -3.67 9.15 16.67
CA GLY A 175 -5.09 8.87 16.40
C GLY A 175 -5.32 7.72 15.44
N MET A 176 -4.33 7.41 14.59
CA MET A 176 -4.39 6.31 13.64
C MET A 176 -3.02 5.66 13.45
N LEU A 177 -3.00 4.34 13.34
CA LEU A 177 -1.79 3.55 13.07
C LEU A 177 -2.12 2.53 11.97
N LYS A 178 -1.45 2.68 10.82
CA LYS A 178 -1.44 1.70 9.73
C LYS A 178 -0.21 0.80 9.88
N ILE A 179 -0.39 -0.51 9.75
CA ILE A 179 0.66 -1.53 9.87
C ILE A 179 0.55 -2.49 8.70
N ASP A 180 1.60 -2.58 7.92
CA ASP A 180 1.70 -3.44 6.73
C ASP A 180 3.20 -3.59 6.46
N VAL A 181 3.79 -4.59 7.12
CA VAL A 181 5.24 -4.80 7.23
C VAL A 181 5.63 -6.23 6.81
N GLU A 182 4.78 -6.84 5.99
CA GLU A 182 5.00 -8.12 5.35
C GLU A 182 5.41 -9.23 6.34
N GLY A 183 4.65 -9.41 7.43
CA GLY A 183 4.75 -10.56 8.32
C GLY A 183 5.25 -10.27 9.74
N MET A 184 5.62 -9.03 10.06
CA MET A 184 6.02 -8.60 11.40
C MET A 184 4.90 -7.85 12.16
N GLU A 185 3.64 -7.94 11.70
CA GLU A 185 2.55 -7.13 12.24
C GLU A 185 2.27 -7.40 13.72
N LEU A 186 2.40 -8.66 14.16
CA LEU A 186 2.27 -9.00 15.58
C LEU A 186 3.40 -8.38 16.40
N ASP A 187 4.64 -8.40 15.90
CA ASP A 187 5.78 -7.79 16.58
C ASP A 187 5.60 -6.27 16.72
N VAL A 188 5.09 -5.60 15.68
CA VAL A 188 4.75 -4.16 15.74
C VAL A 188 3.72 -3.90 16.84
N ILE A 189 2.66 -4.72 16.93
CA ILE A 189 1.61 -4.58 17.95
C ILE A 189 2.19 -4.78 19.35
N GLU A 190 3.03 -5.80 19.54
CA GLU A 190 3.69 -6.08 20.83
C GLU A 190 4.65 -4.95 21.23
N GLY A 191 5.34 -4.34 20.26
CA GLY A 191 6.21 -3.18 20.47
C GLY A 191 5.46 -1.85 20.60
N ALA A 192 4.13 -1.86 20.55
CA ALA A 192 3.26 -0.69 20.66
C ALA A 192 2.25 -0.82 21.81
N ALA A 193 2.46 -1.76 22.74
CA ALA A 193 1.50 -2.07 23.80
C ALA A 193 1.14 -0.83 24.65
N GLU A 194 2.12 -0.02 25.03
CA GLU A 194 1.91 1.20 25.80
C GLU A 194 1.23 2.29 24.98
N LEU A 195 1.61 2.44 23.71
CA LEU A 195 0.95 3.32 22.75
C LEU A 195 -0.53 2.95 22.58
N LEU A 196 -0.84 1.67 22.35
CA LEU A 196 -2.22 1.19 22.18
C LEU A 196 -3.06 1.44 23.43
N ARG A 197 -2.47 1.23 24.61
CA ARG A 197 -3.12 1.48 25.91
C ARG A 197 -3.39 2.97 26.16
N ARG A 198 -2.42 3.83 25.84
CA ARG A 198 -2.47 5.29 26.10
C ARG A 198 -3.33 6.02 25.07
N ASP A 199 -3.07 5.76 23.79
CA ASP A 199 -3.58 6.55 22.69
C ASP A 199 -4.78 5.91 22.00
N ARG A 200 -5.00 4.61 22.17
CA ARG A 200 -6.16 3.88 21.62
C ARG A 200 -6.47 4.30 20.17
N PRO A 201 -5.50 4.21 19.23
CA PRO A 201 -5.69 4.68 17.87
C PRO A 201 -6.62 3.76 17.07
N ILE A 202 -7.16 4.28 15.97
CA ILE A 202 -7.76 3.46 14.91
C ILE A 202 -6.64 2.69 14.20
N LEU A 203 -6.82 1.38 14.01
CA LEU A 203 -5.81 0.51 13.40
C LEU A 203 -6.25 -0.03 12.05
N TYR A 204 -5.33 0.02 11.08
CA TYR A 204 -5.42 -0.71 9.81
C TYR A 204 -4.23 -1.66 9.73
N ILE A 205 -4.48 -2.96 9.70
CA ILE A 205 -3.43 -3.96 9.85
C ILE A 205 -3.53 -5.01 8.76
N GLU A 206 -2.51 -5.12 7.92
CA GLU A 206 -2.44 -6.17 6.92
C GLU A 206 -2.21 -7.53 7.60
N CYS A 207 -2.94 -8.56 7.17
CA CYS A 207 -2.72 -9.92 7.62
C CYS A 207 -2.61 -10.83 6.41
N ILE A 208 -1.42 -11.38 6.18
CA ILE A 208 -1.14 -12.29 5.07
C ILE A 208 -1.89 -13.62 5.25
N THR A 209 -2.16 -14.01 6.51
CA THR A 209 -2.80 -15.30 6.81
C THR A 209 -3.94 -15.18 7.83
N GLU A 210 -4.90 -16.11 7.75
CA GLU A 210 -5.98 -16.21 8.73
C GLU A 210 -5.46 -16.50 10.15
N ALA A 211 -4.39 -17.29 10.27
CA ALA A 211 -3.77 -17.60 11.56
C ALA A 211 -3.20 -16.34 12.22
N GLN A 212 -2.53 -15.49 11.44
CA GLN A 212 -2.03 -14.20 11.90
C GLN A 212 -3.19 -13.29 12.34
N PHE A 213 -4.23 -13.16 11.50
CA PHE A 213 -5.43 -12.39 11.84
C PHE A 213 -6.07 -12.83 13.16
N ARG A 214 -6.21 -14.15 13.40
CA ARG A 214 -6.79 -14.69 14.63
C ARG A 214 -5.97 -14.35 15.88
N THR A 215 -4.63 -14.37 15.75
CA THR A 215 -3.72 -14.01 16.85
C THR A 215 -3.80 -12.52 17.14
N ILE A 216 -3.67 -11.68 16.12
CA ILE A 216 -3.76 -10.22 16.23
C ILE A 216 -5.12 -9.80 16.81
N SER A 217 -6.21 -10.37 16.31
CA SER A 217 -7.56 -10.08 16.81
C SER A 217 -7.73 -10.39 18.30
N ARG A 218 -7.05 -11.42 18.82
CA ARG A 218 -7.10 -11.75 20.25
C ARG A 218 -6.38 -10.69 21.07
N VAL A 219 -5.16 -10.34 20.68
CA VAL A 219 -4.34 -9.32 21.36
C VAL A 219 -5.05 -7.97 21.37
N LEU A 220 -5.59 -7.54 20.23
CA LEU A 220 -6.27 -6.25 20.12
C LEU A 220 -7.59 -6.22 20.91
N LYS A 221 -8.30 -7.35 20.98
CA LYS A 221 -9.49 -7.45 21.84
C LYS A 221 -9.14 -7.29 23.32
N GLU A 222 -8.02 -7.82 23.77
CA GLU A 222 -7.52 -7.64 25.14
C GLU A 222 -7.10 -6.19 25.42
N ALA A 223 -6.75 -5.42 24.38
CA ALA A 223 -6.50 -3.98 24.44
C ALA A 223 -7.78 -3.12 24.27
N ASP A 224 -8.98 -3.72 24.35
CA ASP A 224 -10.28 -3.07 24.13
C ASP A 224 -10.43 -2.42 22.74
N LEU A 225 -9.79 -3.00 21.71
CA LEU A 225 -9.98 -2.64 20.30
C LEU A 225 -10.88 -3.68 19.62
N SER A 226 -11.92 -3.20 18.96
CA SER A 226 -12.93 -3.99 18.28
C SER A 226 -12.68 -4.06 16.79
N TYR A 227 -12.77 -5.26 16.23
CA TYR A 227 -12.82 -5.47 14.79
C TYR A 227 -14.08 -4.83 14.18
N LEU A 228 -13.91 -4.12 13.06
CA LEU A 228 -15.00 -3.52 12.31
C LEU A 228 -15.06 -4.00 10.86
N GLY A 229 -13.92 -4.17 10.18
CA GLY A 229 -13.92 -4.47 8.75
C GLY A 229 -12.59 -4.94 8.16
N CYS A 230 -12.57 -5.13 6.85
CA CYS A 230 -11.42 -5.60 6.08
C CYS A 230 -11.45 -4.99 4.67
N PHE A 231 -10.29 -4.60 4.17
CA PHE A 231 -10.08 -3.99 2.87
C PHE A 231 -9.09 -4.81 2.04
N ASN A 232 -8.89 -4.39 0.79
CA ASN A 232 -7.82 -4.80 -0.12
C ASN A 232 -7.83 -6.28 -0.54
N ALA A 233 -6.93 -6.63 -1.46
CA ALA A 233 -6.78 -8.00 -1.97
C ALA A 233 -5.99 -8.86 -0.98
N THR A 234 -4.88 -8.34 -0.47
CA THR A 234 -4.28 -8.83 0.77
C THR A 234 -5.13 -8.25 1.92
N PRO A 235 -5.69 -9.08 2.82
CA PRO A 235 -6.61 -8.60 3.83
C PRO A 235 -6.01 -7.54 4.77
N THR A 236 -6.49 -6.30 4.69
CA THR A 236 -6.14 -5.23 5.65
C THR A 236 -7.31 -4.99 6.60
N HIS A 237 -7.15 -5.35 7.87
CA HIS A 237 -8.20 -5.38 8.87
C HIS A 237 -8.28 -4.08 9.68
N LEU A 238 -9.50 -3.59 9.89
CA LEU A 238 -9.81 -2.40 10.66
C LEU A 238 -10.20 -2.75 12.09
N PHE A 239 -9.51 -2.14 13.06
CA PHE A 239 -9.86 -2.18 14.48
C PHE A 239 -10.01 -0.76 15.03
N ILE A 240 -10.98 -0.57 15.92
CA ILE A 240 -11.29 0.74 16.51
C ILE A 240 -11.56 0.60 18.02
N PRO A 241 -11.37 1.65 18.83
CA PRO A 241 -11.66 1.60 20.27
C PRO A 241 -13.11 1.16 20.53
N ALA A 242 -13.31 0.20 21.43
CA ALA A 242 -14.63 -0.40 21.66
C ALA A 242 -15.70 0.64 22.08
N GLU A 243 -15.29 1.68 22.80
CA GLU A 243 -16.13 2.80 23.24
C GLU A 243 -16.51 3.77 22.11
N ALA A 244 -15.75 3.77 21.01
CA ALA A 244 -15.99 4.61 19.85
C ALA A 244 -16.96 3.96 18.84
N VAL A 245 -17.59 2.83 19.20
CA VAL A 245 -18.50 2.10 18.30
C VAL A 245 -19.86 1.90 18.95
N THR A 246 -20.84 2.67 18.47
CA THR A 246 -22.25 2.40 18.74
C THR A 246 -22.74 1.16 17.97
N ILE A 247 -23.84 0.55 18.42
CA ILE A 247 -24.45 -0.58 17.72
C ILE A 247 -24.91 -0.15 16.32
N GLU A 248 -25.38 1.09 16.21
CA GLU A 248 -25.81 1.76 14.99
C GLU A 248 -24.66 1.90 13.99
N GLU A 249 -23.47 2.34 14.42
CA GLU A 249 -22.29 2.42 13.55
C GLU A 249 -21.81 1.04 13.09
N ARG A 250 -21.90 0.00 13.93
CA ARG A 250 -21.61 -1.38 13.50
C ARG A 250 -22.62 -1.85 12.44
N LEU A 251 -23.90 -1.56 12.64
CA LEU A 251 -24.97 -1.91 11.71
C LEU A 251 -24.82 -1.16 10.38
N GLU A 252 -24.60 0.16 10.42
CA GLU A 252 -24.35 0.96 9.22
C GLU A 252 -23.12 0.49 8.48
N PHE A 253 -22.02 0.16 9.17
CA PHE A 253 -20.83 -0.37 8.53
C PHE A 253 -21.12 -1.70 7.82
N LEU A 254 -21.78 -2.64 8.50
CA LEU A 254 -22.17 -3.91 7.89
C LEU A 254 -23.10 -3.71 6.69
N GLN A 255 -24.10 -2.83 6.81
CA GLN A 255 -25.05 -2.52 5.74
C GLN A 255 -24.36 -1.84 4.53
N ARG A 256 -23.50 -0.85 4.78
CA ARG A 256 -22.72 -0.18 3.72
C ARG A 256 -21.83 -1.18 3.00
N ARG A 257 -21.16 -2.06 3.74
CA ARG A 257 -20.28 -3.07 3.16
C ARG A 257 -21.06 -4.12 2.34
N THR A 258 -22.20 -4.60 2.83
CA THR A 258 -23.08 -5.48 2.04
C THR A 258 -23.59 -4.75 0.79
N GLY A 259 -24.07 -3.52 0.91
CA GLY A 259 -24.57 -2.73 -0.22
C GLY A 259 -23.51 -2.34 -1.24
N GLN A 260 -22.30 -1.95 -0.81
CA GLN A 260 -21.15 -1.70 -1.68
C GLN A 260 -20.67 -2.98 -2.35
N GLY A 261 -20.67 -4.11 -1.63
CA GLY A 261 -20.40 -5.43 -2.17
C GLY A 261 -21.38 -5.80 -3.29
N ASP A 262 -22.68 -5.59 -3.06
CA ASP A 262 -23.73 -5.85 -4.05
C ASP A 262 -23.60 -4.93 -5.26
N TYR A 263 -23.33 -3.63 -5.07
CA TYR A 263 -23.13 -2.70 -6.18
C TYR A 263 -21.90 -3.07 -7.00
N ARG A 264 -20.79 -3.43 -6.36
CA ARG A 264 -19.55 -3.84 -7.01
C ARG A 264 -19.72 -5.16 -7.77
N GLN A 265 -20.38 -6.15 -7.18
CA GLN A 265 -20.71 -7.39 -7.87
C GLN A 265 -21.59 -7.12 -9.09
N ASN A 266 -22.58 -6.24 -8.97
CA ASN A 266 -23.43 -5.86 -10.09
C ASN A 266 -22.68 -5.07 -11.17
N GLN A 267 -21.74 -4.20 -10.81
CA GLN A 267 -20.90 -3.47 -11.74
C GLN A 267 -19.92 -4.41 -12.46
N LEU A 268 -19.23 -5.29 -11.73
CA LEU A 268 -18.34 -6.30 -12.30
C LEU A 268 -19.13 -7.26 -13.21
N LEU A 269 -20.33 -7.68 -12.81
CA LEU A 269 -21.23 -8.46 -13.67
C LEU A 269 -21.62 -7.70 -14.94
N ARG A 270 -21.85 -6.39 -14.86
CA ARG A 270 -22.14 -5.54 -16.04
C ARG A 270 -20.92 -5.42 -16.94
N GLU A 271 -19.74 -5.18 -16.39
CA GLU A 271 -18.48 -5.09 -17.13
C GLU A 271 -18.12 -6.41 -17.81
N LEU A 272 -18.19 -7.53 -17.08
CA LEU A 272 -18.02 -8.88 -17.62
C LEU A 272 -19.06 -9.17 -18.72
N ARG A 273 -20.33 -8.80 -18.52
CA ARG A 273 -21.35 -8.93 -19.58
C ARG A 273 -21.02 -8.09 -20.81
N ASN A 274 -20.52 -6.86 -20.63
CA ASN A 274 -20.12 -6.00 -21.74
C ASN A 274 -18.88 -6.54 -22.47
N GLN A 275 -17.94 -7.17 -21.77
CA GLN A 275 -16.77 -7.83 -22.37
C GLN A 275 -17.13 -9.14 -23.09
N LEU A 276 -18.13 -9.87 -22.59
CA LEU A 276 -18.63 -11.12 -23.19
C LEU A 276 -19.66 -10.88 -24.32
N ALA A 277 -20.32 -9.72 -24.35
CA ALA A 277 -21.33 -9.39 -25.36
C ALA A 277 -20.79 -9.46 -26.82
N PRO A 278 -19.58 -8.96 -27.14
CA PRO A 278 -18.97 -9.15 -28.46
C PRO A 278 -18.67 -10.61 -28.79
N ALA A 279 -18.31 -11.44 -27.79
CA ALA A 279 -18.04 -12.85 -27.99
C ALA A 279 -19.33 -13.62 -28.30
N GLY A 280 -20.41 -13.39 -27.54
CA GLY A 280 -21.71 -13.99 -27.80
C GLY A 280 -22.35 -13.52 -29.12
N ALA A 281 -22.14 -12.27 -29.51
CA ALA A 281 -22.58 -11.76 -30.81
C ALA A 281 -21.82 -12.42 -31.98
N ARG A 282 -20.51 -12.62 -31.85
CA ARG A 282 -19.68 -13.33 -32.85
C ARG A 282 -20.05 -14.80 -32.96
N GLU A 283 -20.32 -15.46 -31.83
CA GLU A 283 -20.74 -16.86 -31.79
C GLU A 283 -22.12 -17.05 -32.44
N LYS A 284 -23.08 -16.16 -32.14
CA LYS A 284 -24.40 -16.16 -32.77
C LYS A 284 -24.32 -15.91 -34.28
N LEU A 285 -23.51 -14.94 -34.72
CA LEU A 285 -23.29 -14.66 -36.14
C LEU A 285 -22.62 -15.85 -36.86
N ALA A 286 -21.68 -16.53 -36.18
CA ALA A 286 -21.04 -17.73 -36.71
C ALA A 286 -22.01 -18.91 -36.86
N LEU A 287 -22.91 -19.11 -35.89
CA LEU A 287 -23.99 -20.10 -35.95
C LEU A 287 -25.00 -19.79 -37.06
N GLU A 288 -25.44 -18.53 -37.18
CA GLU A 288 -26.34 -18.08 -38.24
C GLU A 288 -25.70 -18.24 -39.63
N ASN A 289 -24.40 -17.93 -39.76
CA ASN A 289 -23.63 -18.15 -41.00
C ASN A 289 -23.46 -19.65 -41.31
N ALA A 290 -23.18 -20.49 -40.31
CA ALA A 290 -23.07 -21.93 -40.48
C ALA A 290 -24.42 -22.56 -40.90
N GLU A 291 -25.53 -22.11 -40.32
CA GLU A 291 -26.87 -22.52 -40.73
C GLU A 291 -27.22 -22.01 -42.14
N ALA A 292 -26.85 -20.78 -42.49
CA ALA A 292 -27.06 -20.24 -43.83
C ALA A 292 -26.25 -20.99 -44.89
N LEU A 293 -25.01 -21.39 -44.57
CA LEU A 293 -24.18 -22.25 -45.41
C LEU A 293 -24.77 -23.66 -45.54
N ARG A 294 -25.28 -24.23 -44.44
CA ARG A 294 -25.95 -25.54 -44.44
C ARG A 294 -27.26 -25.54 -45.24
N LYS A 295 -27.98 -24.41 -45.26
CA LYS A 295 -29.19 -24.20 -46.09
C LYS A 295 -28.88 -23.90 -47.56
N ARG A 296 -27.69 -23.33 -47.86
CA ARG A 296 -27.23 -23.07 -49.23
C ARG A 296 -26.66 -24.31 -49.94
N GLY A 297 -26.28 -25.34 -49.18
CA GLY A 297 -25.99 -26.67 -49.68
C GLY A 297 -24.65 -26.81 -50.40
N ASP A 298 -23.72 -27.49 -49.73
CA ASP A 298 -22.76 -28.42 -50.35
C ASP A 298 -22.21 -29.34 -49.25
N ILE A 299 -22.97 -30.39 -48.93
CA ILE A 299 -22.41 -31.64 -48.44
C ILE A 299 -22.65 -32.64 -49.57
N ALA A 300 -21.69 -32.71 -50.49
CA ALA A 300 -21.41 -33.95 -51.16
C ALA A 300 -20.63 -34.82 -50.16
N LEU A 301 -21.15 -36.04 -49.95
CA LEU A 301 -20.43 -37.15 -49.32
C LEU A 301 -19.05 -37.36 -49.94
#